data_AF-A0A9W6RCB9-F1
#
_entry.id   AF-A0A9W6RCB9-F1
#
_cell.length_a   1.000
_cell.length_b   1.000
_cell.length_c   1.000
_cell.angle_alpha   90.00
_cell.angle_beta   90.00
_cell.angle_gamma   90.00
#
_symmetry.space_group_name_H-M   'P 1'
#
loop_
_entity.id
_entity.type
_entity.pdbx_description
1 polymer ?
#
loop_
_entity_poly.entity_id
_entity_poly.type
_entity_poly.pdbx_seq_one_letter_code
_entity_poly.pdbx_strand_id
1 'polypeptide(L)'
;MDVIASGPEESADRLTECLAKACEEAGLKVTVIEPSTRLKVHVPYGSEHLNEVITLRPDPGEVLTWYWSWDEPAHPAPICPAHDVATAVRLIRHVVAAGATR
;
A
#
# COMPACT_ATOMS: atom_id res chain seq x y z
N MET A 1 -16.30 31.84 1.54
CA MET A 1 -15.57 31.73 0.28
C MET A 1 -14.12 31.68 0.70
N ASP A 2 -13.62 30.48 0.94
CA ASP A 2 -12.22 30.26 1.30
C ASP A 2 -11.69 29.19 0.37
N VAL A 3 -10.84 29.69 -0.53
CA VAL A 3 -10.03 28.95 -1.47
C VAL A 3 -8.97 28.22 -0.64
N ILE A 4 -9.03 26.89 -0.58
CA ILE A 4 -7.84 26.10 -0.31
C ILE A 4 -7.35 25.60 -1.66
N ALA A 5 -6.44 26.38 -2.23
CA ALA A 5 -5.56 25.90 -3.26
C ALA A 5 -4.81 24.68 -2.70
N SER A 6 -4.86 23.54 -3.37
CA SER A 6 -3.84 22.53 -3.23
C SER A 6 -3.66 21.94 -4.61
N GLY A 7 -2.48 22.17 -5.20
CA GLY A 7 -2.06 21.60 -6.47
C GLY A 7 -1.90 20.08 -6.38
N PRO A 8 -1.05 19.46 -7.20
CA PRO A 8 -0.96 17.99 -7.34
C PRO A 8 -0.29 17.26 -6.16
N GLU A 9 -0.41 17.79 -4.93
CA GLU A 9 -0.09 17.05 -3.71
C GLU A 9 -1.26 16.11 -3.39
N GLU A 10 -1.15 14.87 -3.83
CA GLU A 10 -2.00 13.81 -3.33
C GLU A 10 -1.69 13.62 -1.84
N SER A 11 -2.63 13.94 -0.95
CA SER A 11 -2.42 13.72 0.48
C SER A 11 -2.17 12.23 0.74
N ALA A 12 -1.28 11.89 1.67
CA ALA A 12 -0.95 10.52 2.01
C ALA A 12 -2.19 9.66 2.37
N ASP A 13 -3.22 10.30 2.93
CA ASP A 13 -4.54 9.70 3.14
C ASP A 13 -5.18 9.26 1.82
N ARG A 14 -5.20 10.13 0.80
CA ARG A 14 -5.75 9.79 -0.53
C ARG A 14 -4.96 8.67 -1.18
N LEU A 15 -3.64 8.65 -1.07
CA LEU A 15 -2.80 7.56 -1.58
C LEU A 15 -3.16 6.22 -0.91
N THR A 16 -3.36 6.24 0.42
CA THR A 16 -3.78 5.07 1.20
C THR A 16 -5.17 4.59 0.81
N GLU A 17 -6.12 5.51 0.65
CA GLU A 17 -7.49 5.22 0.19
C GLU A 17 -7.52 4.67 -1.24
N CYS A 18 -6.76 5.29 -2.15
CA CYS A 18 -6.62 4.86 -3.54
C CYS A 18 -6.06 3.44 -3.63
N LEU A 19 -4.99 3.14 -2.89
CA LEU A 19 -4.41 1.80 -2.88
C LEU A 19 -5.36 0.78 -2.24
N ALA A 20 -6.03 1.14 -1.15
CA ALA A 20 -7.01 0.26 -0.49
C ALA A 20 -8.15 -0.10 -1.45
N LYS A 21 -8.76 0.91 -2.09
CA LYS A 21 -9.84 0.72 -3.06
C LYS A 21 -9.37 -0.12 -4.26
N ALA A 22 -8.20 0.15 -4.81
CA ALA A 22 -7.67 -0.60 -5.94
C ALA A 22 -7.36 -2.07 -5.59
N CYS A 23 -6.90 -2.35 -4.37
CA CYS A 23 -6.74 -3.71 -3.87
C CYS A 23 -8.10 -4.42 -3.73
N GLU A 24 -9.13 -3.74 -3.21
CA GLU A 24 -10.49 -4.28 -3.10
C GLU A 24 -11.10 -4.59 -4.48
N GLU A 25 -10.94 -3.69 -5.45
CA GLU A 25 -11.34 -3.89 -6.84
C GLU A 25 -10.60 -5.08 -7.49
N ALA A 26 -9.36 -5.34 -7.06
CA ALA A 26 -8.58 -6.52 -7.47
C ALA A 26 -8.97 -7.81 -6.72
N GLY A 27 -9.99 -7.78 -5.86
CA GLY A 27 -10.51 -8.92 -5.12
C GLY A 27 -9.71 -9.26 -3.86
N LEU A 28 -8.93 -8.32 -3.32
CA LEU A 28 -8.26 -8.47 -2.03
C LEU A 28 -9.14 -7.87 -0.92
N LYS A 29 -8.87 -8.25 0.33
CA LYS A 29 -9.42 -7.57 1.50
C LYS A 29 -8.38 -6.65 2.10
N VAL A 30 -8.78 -5.43 2.43
CA VAL A 30 -7.89 -4.42 3.01
C VAL A 30 -8.41 -3.97 4.37
N THR A 31 -7.49 -3.65 5.27
CA THR A 31 -7.77 -2.95 6.52
C THR A 31 -6.76 -1.81 6.64
N VAL A 32 -7.25 -0.58 6.64
CA VAL A 32 -6.41 0.58 6.96
C VAL A 32 -6.13 0.55 8.45
N ILE A 33 -4.85 0.41 8.83
CA ILE A 33 -4.43 0.35 10.23
C ILE A 33 -4.21 1.77 10.75
N GLU A 34 -3.44 2.55 10.00
CA GLU A 34 -3.15 3.95 10.29
C GLU A 34 -3.41 4.73 9.00
N PRO A 35 -4.27 5.76 9.04
CA PRO A 35 -4.42 6.70 7.93
C PRO A 35 -3.06 7.26 7.53
N SER A 36 -2.87 7.57 6.25
CA SER A 36 -1.62 8.10 5.66
C SER A 36 -0.40 7.18 5.66
N THR A 37 -0.33 6.11 6.46
CA THR A 37 0.95 5.40 6.65
C THR A 37 0.87 3.90 6.54
N ARG A 38 -0.28 3.26 6.80
CA ARG A 38 -0.29 1.81 7.00
C ARG A 38 -1.59 1.12 6.66
N LEU A 39 -1.48 0.06 5.85
CA LEU A 39 -2.58 -0.80 5.46
C LEU A 39 -2.18 -2.27 5.50
N LYS A 40 -3.16 -3.13 5.80
CA LYS A 40 -3.04 -4.58 5.84
C LYS A 40 -3.86 -5.18 4.71
N VAL A 41 -3.26 -6.05 3.90
CA VAL A 41 -3.89 -6.69 2.76
C VAL A 41 -3.87 -8.20 2.92
N HIS A 42 -4.95 -8.87 2.56
CA HIS A 42 -5.04 -10.33 2.59
C HIS A 42 -6.00 -10.86 1.51
N VAL A 43 -5.86 -12.14 1.17
CA VAL A 43 -6.79 -12.81 0.25
C VAL A 43 -8.13 -13.10 0.95
N PRO A 44 -9.27 -12.92 0.27
CA PRO A 44 -10.55 -13.36 0.80
C PRO A 44 -10.56 -14.90 0.90
N TYR A 45 -11.03 -15.41 2.04
CA TYR A 45 -11.14 -16.86 2.33
C TYR A 45 -9.82 -17.64 2.42
N GLY A 46 -8.67 -16.98 2.32
CA GLY A 46 -7.38 -17.57 2.70
C GLY A 46 -7.19 -17.60 4.21
N SER A 47 -6.16 -18.31 4.66
CA SER A 47 -5.74 -18.27 6.06
C SER A 47 -5.48 -16.81 6.47
N GLU A 48 -6.06 -16.35 7.58
CA GLU A 48 -5.83 -14.99 8.10
C GLU A 48 -4.34 -14.73 8.40
N HIS A 49 -3.54 -15.79 8.48
CA HIS A 49 -2.08 -15.74 8.62
C HIS A 49 -1.35 -15.29 7.34
N LEU A 50 -2.02 -15.26 6.19
CA LEU A 50 -1.49 -14.81 4.90
C LEU A 50 -1.93 -13.38 4.64
N ASN A 51 -1.41 -12.49 5.47
CA ASN A 51 -1.62 -11.06 5.36
C ASN A 51 -0.28 -10.36 5.19
N GLU A 52 -0.27 -9.30 4.40
CA GLU A 52 0.87 -8.41 4.25
C GLU A 52 0.52 -7.05 4.82
N VAL A 53 1.47 -6.45 5.52
CA VAL A 53 1.36 -5.08 5.99
C VAL A 53 2.26 -4.20 5.14
N ILE A 54 1.69 -3.12 4.65
CA ILE A 54 2.29 -2.20 3.71
C ILE A 54 2.35 -0.83 4.37
N THR A 55 3.48 -0.17 4.21
CA THR A 55 3.74 1.14 4.79
C THR A 55 4.01 2.19 3.72
N LEU A 56 3.53 3.41 3.95
CA LEU A 56 3.84 4.58 3.15
C LEU A 56 4.85 5.44 3.89
N ARG A 57 5.96 5.76 3.24
CA ARG A 57 6.97 6.70 3.75
C ARG A 57 7.77 7.29 2.58
N PRO A 58 8.41 8.46 2.76
CA PRO A 58 9.34 8.97 1.78
C PRO A 58 10.54 8.02 1.62
N ASP A 59 11.01 7.88 0.40
CA ASP A 59 12.32 7.28 0.09
C ASP A 59 13.45 8.30 0.33
N PRO A 60 14.74 7.93 0.15
CA PRO A 60 15.85 8.88 0.30
C PRO A 60 15.83 10.08 -0.66
N GLY A 61 14.97 10.05 -1.68
CA GLY A 61 14.72 11.15 -2.61
C GLY A 61 13.50 12.00 -2.24
N GLU A 62 12.93 11.81 -1.04
CA GLU A 62 11.72 12.48 -0.56
C GLU A 62 10.45 12.16 -1.38
N VAL A 63 10.45 11.03 -2.11
CA VAL A 63 9.29 10.55 -2.87
C VAL A 63 8.52 9.56 -2.02
N LEU A 64 7.22 9.85 -1.79
CA LEU A 64 6.33 8.90 -1.13
C LEU A 64 6.32 7.56 -1.88
N THR A 65 6.62 6.48 -1.15
CA THR A 65 6.89 5.15 -1.69
C THR A 65 6.27 4.08 -0.79
N TRP A 66 5.75 3.02 -1.41
CA TRP A 66 5.19 1.86 -0.71
C TRP A 66 6.30 0.87 -0.35
N TYR A 67 6.26 0.35 0.88
CA TYR A 67 7.23 -0.63 1.40
C TYR A 67 6.51 -1.78 2.09
N TRP A 68 7.15 -2.95 2.12
CA TRP A 68 6.71 -4.04 2.98
C TRP A 68 7.07 -3.73 4.43
N SER A 69 6.21 -4.10 5.38
CA SER A 69 6.50 -3.86 6.80
C SER A 69 7.69 -4.67 7.32
N TRP A 70 8.08 -5.73 6.61
CA TRP A 70 9.21 -6.58 6.95
C TRP A 70 10.53 -6.09 6.32
N ASP A 71 10.51 -4.98 5.58
CA ASP A 71 11.74 -4.36 5.09
C ASP A 71 12.60 -3.81 6.23
N GLU A 72 13.89 -4.13 6.20
CA GLU A 72 14.85 -3.56 7.14
C GLU A 72 15.06 -2.07 6.84
N PRO A 73 15.01 -1.17 7.84
CA PRO A 73 15.25 0.26 7.63
C PRO A 73 16.62 0.57 7.03
N ALA A 74 17.62 -0.27 7.28
CA ALA A 74 18.98 -0.12 6.75
C ALA A 74 19.09 -0.52 5.27
N HIS A 75 18.21 -1.41 4.81
CA HIS A 75 18.19 -1.96 3.44
C HIS A 75 16.75 -2.07 2.94
N PRO A 76 16.05 -0.94 2.74
CA PRO A 76 14.66 -0.96 2.36
C PRO A 76 14.51 -1.44 0.90
N ALA A 77 13.61 -2.40 0.67
CA ALA A 77 13.27 -2.88 -0.66
C ALA A 77 11.90 -2.31 -1.09
N PRO A 78 11.85 -1.13 -1.74
CA PRO A 78 10.58 -0.50 -2.07
C PRO A 78 9.74 -1.39 -3.00
N ILE A 79 8.42 -1.36 -2.79
CA ILE A 79 7.45 -1.96 -3.71
C ILE A 79 7.43 -1.14 -5.00
N CYS A 80 7.08 0.15 -4.87
CA CYS A 80 7.05 1.13 -5.95
C CYS A 80 6.72 2.53 -5.39
N PRO A 81 6.93 3.62 -6.17
CA PRO A 81 6.43 4.94 -5.84
C PRO A 81 4.92 4.95 -5.57
N ALA A 82 4.48 5.82 -4.67
CA ALA A 82 3.12 5.78 -4.15
C ALA A 82 2.03 6.03 -5.21
N HIS A 83 2.35 6.87 -6.19
CA HIS A 83 1.47 7.21 -7.30
C HIS A 83 1.26 6.04 -8.29
N ASP A 84 2.11 5.02 -8.29
CA ASP A 84 1.97 3.85 -9.16
C ASP A 84 1.13 2.74 -8.49
N VAL A 85 -0.14 3.07 -8.27
CA VAL A 85 -1.12 2.17 -7.61
C VAL A 85 -1.28 0.85 -8.37
N ALA A 86 -1.20 0.87 -9.70
CA ALA A 86 -1.35 -0.33 -10.52
C ALA A 86 -0.19 -1.32 -10.29
N THR A 87 1.06 -0.82 -10.25
CA THR A 87 2.21 -1.67 -9.92
C THR A 87 2.13 -2.19 -8.49
N ALA A 88 1.73 -1.35 -7.52
CA ALA A 88 1.55 -1.76 -6.13
C ALA A 88 0.59 -2.96 -6.05
N VAL A 89 -0.63 -2.81 -6.58
CA VAL A 89 -1.66 -3.88 -6.55
C VAL A 89 -1.17 -5.17 -7.21
N ARG A 90 -0.47 -5.07 -8.34
CA ARG A 90 0.09 -6.24 -9.05
C ARG A 90 1.07 -7.03 -8.17
N LEU A 91 1.98 -6.33 -7.49
CA LEU A 91 2.99 -6.95 -6.63
C LEU A 91 2.38 -7.52 -5.34
N ILE A 92 1.48 -6.77 -4.71
CA ILE A 92 0.71 -7.20 -3.52
C ILE A 92 -0.05 -8.47 -3.79
N ARG A 93 -0.81 -8.51 -4.89
CA ARG A 93 -1.56 -9.69 -5.26
C ARG A 93 -0.63 -10.89 -5.50
N HIS A 94 0.52 -10.68 -6.11
CA HIS A 94 1.48 -11.76 -6.35
C HIS A 94 2.00 -12.36 -5.04
N VAL A 95 2.43 -11.52 -4.10
CA VAL A 95 2.97 -11.97 -2.81
C VAL A 95 1.90 -12.68 -1.97
N VAL A 96 0.73 -12.04 -1.80
CA VAL A 96 -0.35 -12.58 -0.96
C VAL A 96 -0.93 -13.88 -1.56
N ALA A 97 -1.05 -13.97 -2.90
CA ALA A 97 -1.55 -15.19 -3.54
C ALA A 97 -0.52 -16.34 -3.55
N ALA A 98 0.78 -16.03 -3.67
CA ALA A 98 1.84 -17.05 -3.57
C ALA A 98 1.87 -17.69 -2.18
N GLY A 99 1.55 -16.92 -1.13
CA GLY A 99 1.39 -17.47 0.23
C GLY A 99 0.20 -18.44 0.39
N ALA A 100 -0.86 -18.29 -0.42
CA ALA A 100 -2.12 -19.04 -0.28
C ALA A 100 -2.14 -20.43 -0.93
N THR A 101 -1.08 -20.84 -1.64
CA THR A 101 -0.99 -22.11 -2.37
C THR A 101 -0.09 -23.16 -1.70
N ARG A 102 0.31 -22.93 -0.44
CA ARG A 102 1.09 -23.88 0.37
C ARG A 102 0.27 -24.59 1.42
#